data_AF-A0A350WMD9-F1
#
_entry.id   AF-A0A350WMD9-F1
#
_cell.length_a   1.000
_cell.length_b   1.000
_cell.length_c   1.000
_cell.angle_alpha   90.00
_cell.angle_beta   90.00
_cell.angle_gamma   90.00
#
_symmetry.space_group_name_H-M   'P 1'
#
loop_
_entity.id
_entity.type
_entity.pdbx_description
1 polymer ?
#
loop_
_entity_poly.entity_id
_entity_poly.type
_entity_poly.pdbx_seq_one_letter_code
_entity_poly.pdbx_strand_id
1 'polypeptide(L)'
;MRSTIRSIALFIIVISVATACSSPESLPTQALAIPPIETIPLSPTVTSIVEPSFTPTPALLPLEIVEWSEWPYTDLADPSITDTHVEMLIRNLNNFPVRVNRDEVELRFINPAGEIVYANPNPVFYIWQGEWMLPGETAALSACVCFDTQGLEKQAWESLELVAPLEIATDIAYTLDVEVTLGEIVDIAAAHLGGSGFALETTFTNTSGQALESVPHRVIARDANGRYVGVAFAGNAVASFTENIAIQPGDTATGLNVIEINYIDSSLTTLTYEVAAIGIPYQAAAATAEAALPSGTPLADWNGIPIMPGAIGGEAVEGAYQFTIAVSLPEIAAYYEAELSNLGFEVETSVDETVGQAVLNFQKEGMTGMVVVVPLGGGLNGVAIIINP
;
A
#
# COMPACT_ATOMS: atom_id res chain seq x y z
N MET A 1 -43.00 15.60 5.86
CA MET A 1 -41.85 15.49 4.93
C MET A 1 -41.23 14.12 5.16
N ARG A 2 -41.30 13.24 4.16
CA ARG A 2 -40.85 11.85 4.27
C ARG A 2 -39.33 11.81 4.16
N SER A 3 -38.68 11.23 5.17
CA SER A 3 -37.27 10.86 5.13
C SER A 3 -37.09 9.78 4.05
N THR A 4 -36.44 10.13 2.96
CA THR A 4 -35.95 9.17 1.98
C THR A 4 -34.67 8.56 2.54
N ILE A 5 -34.80 7.35 3.08
CA ILE A 5 -33.69 6.42 3.34
C ILE A 5 -32.97 6.24 2.00
N ARG A 6 -31.71 6.69 1.91
CA ARG A 6 -30.84 6.43 0.76
C ARG A 6 -30.06 5.16 1.07
N SER A 7 -30.61 4.01 0.68
CA SER A 7 -29.84 2.77 0.60
C SER A 7 -28.84 2.92 -0.54
N ILE A 8 -27.56 3.06 -0.23
CA ILE A 8 -26.47 2.99 -1.20
C ILE A 8 -26.09 1.52 -1.31
N ALA A 9 -26.37 0.92 -2.46
CA ALA A 9 -25.91 -0.42 -2.78
C ALA A 9 -24.42 -0.34 -3.13
N LEU A 10 -23.57 -0.81 -2.20
CA LEU A 10 -22.13 -0.86 -2.36
C LEU A 10 -21.76 -2.12 -3.16
N PHE A 11 -21.35 -1.95 -4.42
CA PHE A 11 -20.69 -3.03 -5.17
C PHE A 11 -19.22 -3.03 -4.78
N ILE A 12 -18.82 -4.00 -3.95
CA ILE A 12 -17.41 -4.26 -3.65
C ILE A 12 -16.87 -5.12 -4.80
N ILE A 13 -16.08 -4.52 -5.69
CA ILE A 13 -15.21 -5.27 -6.59
C ILE A 13 -13.86 -5.38 -5.90
N VAL A 14 -13.56 -6.57 -5.39
CA VAL A 14 -12.23 -6.92 -4.91
C VAL A 14 -11.34 -7.08 -6.15
N ILE A 15 -10.40 -6.16 -6.35
CA ILE A 15 -9.31 -6.37 -7.31
C ILE A 15 -8.32 -7.30 -6.63
N SER A 16 -8.32 -8.57 -7.05
CA SER A 16 -7.32 -9.54 -6.66
C SER A 16 -5.96 -9.12 -7.22
N VAL A 17 -5.08 -8.57 -6.37
CA VAL A 17 -3.66 -8.47 -6.71
C VAL A 17 -3.02 -9.81 -6.38
N ALA A 18 -3.21 -10.78 -7.27
CA ALA A 18 -2.40 -11.99 -7.28
C ALA A 18 -1.22 -11.75 -8.21
N THR A 19 -0.08 -11.26 -7.68
CA THR A 19 1.24 -11.46 -8.30
C THR A 19 2.34 -11.16 -7.29
N ALA A 20 3.20 -12.14 -7.02
CA ALA A 20 4.65 -12.02 -7.18
C ALA A 20 5.39 -13.34 -6.84
N CYS A 21 5.30 -14.33 -7.73
CA CYS A 21 6.45 -15.20 -7.99
C CYS A 21 7.14 -14.64 -9.24
N SER A 22 8.10 -13.74 -9.05
CA SER A 22 9.01 -13.33 -10.12
C SER A 22 10.31 -14.13 -9.99
N SER A 23 10.64 -14.87 -11.04
CA SER A 23 11.85 -15.67 -11.20
C SER A 23 13.14 -14.81 -11.23
N PRO A 24 14.31 -15.38 -10.91
CA PRO A 24 15.50 -14.63 -10.49
C PRO A 24 16.35 -14.12 -11.66
N GLU A 25 16.82 -12.87 -11.54
CA GLU A 25 18.01 -12.39 -12.25
C GLU A 25 19.29 -12.76 -11.48
N SER A 26 20.34 -13.04 -12.23
CA SER A 26 21.59 -13.66 -11.83
C SER A 26 22.51 -12.74 -11.02
N LEU A 27 23.05 -13.25 -9.91
CA LEU A 27 24.16 -12.63 -9.18
C LEU A 27 25.51 -12.95 -9.84
N PRO A 28 26.43 -11.98 -9.98
CA PRO A 28 27.83 -12.26 -10.30
C PRO A 28 28.60 -12.69 -9.04
N THR A 29 29.34 -13.79 -9.20
CA THR A 29 30.30 -14.39 -8.27
C THR A 29 31.32 -13.39 -7.72
N GLN A 30 31.43 -13.29 -6.38
CA GLN A 30 32.64 -12.79 -5.72
C GLN A 30 33.27 -13.87 -4.83
N ALA A 31 34.60 -13.92 -4.90
CA ALA A 31 35.46 -15.01 -4.49
C ALA A 31 35.66 -15.10 -2.97
N LEU A 32 35.74 -16.36 -2.49
CA LEU A 32 36.14 -16.76 -1.14
C LEU A 32 37.52 -16.21 -0.77
N ALA A 33 37.61 -15.50 0.36
CA ALA A 33 38.87 -15.20 1.04
C ALA A 33 38.95 -15.99 2.37
N ILE A 34 40.02 -16.77 2.50
CA ILE A 34 40.37 -17.64 3.62
C ILE A 34 40.92 -16.79 4.78
N PRO A 35 40.55 -17.02 6.05
CA PRO A 35 41.11 -16.27 7.17
C PRO A 35 42.53 -16.75 7.52
N PRO A 36 43.48 -15.85 7.83
CA PRO A 36 44.75 -16.26 8.42
C PRO A 36 44.64 -16.43 9.94
N ILE A 37 45.37 -17.44 10.41
CA ILE A 37 45.47 -17.95 11.78
C ILE A 37 46.10 -16.93 12.74
N GLU A 38 45.59 -16.93 13.98
CA GLU A 38 46.01 -16.14 15.13
C GLU A 38 47.52 -16.22 15.45
N THR A 39 48.07 -15.09 15.91
CA THR A 39 49.24 -15.05 16.78
C THR A 39 48.95 -14.09 17.92
N ILE A 40 48.96 -14.60 19.16
CA ILE A 40 48.71 -13.83 20.39
C ILE A 40 50.05 -13.31 20.93
N PRO A 41 50.29 -11.99 21.02
CA PRO A 41 51.35 -11.43 21.83
C PRO A 41 50.79 -10.90 23.17
N LEU A 42 51.33 -11.41 24.27
CA LEU A 42 51.12 -10.90 25.63
C LEU A 42 51.85 -9.56 25.83
N SER A 43 51.13 -8.49 26.12
CA SER A 43 51.68 -7.25 26.70
C SER A 43 50.59 -6.38 27.37
N PRO A 44 50.97 -5.51 28.32
CA PRO A 44 50.24 -5.31 29.57
C PRO A 44 49.06 -4.34 29.47
N THR A 45 48.05 -4.61 30.30
CA THR A 45 46.84 -3.84 30.52
C THR A 45 47.15 -2.36 30.84
N VAL A 46 46.89 -1.49 29.87
CA VAL A 46 46.59 -0.07 30.11
C VAL A 46 45.08 0.06 30.06
N THR A 47 44.46 0.30 31.21
CA THR A 47 43.03 0.59 31.29
C THR A 47 42.78 1.94 30.62
N SER A 48 42.43 1.93 29.33
CA SER A 48 41.78 3.08 28.72
C SER A 48 40.40 3.22 29.37
N ILE A 49 40.15 4.39 29.94
CA ILE A 49 38.80 4.80 30.28
C ILE A 49 38.09 4.95 28.94
N VAL A 50 37.26 3.96 28.59
CA VAL A 50 36.36 4.05 27.44
C VAL A 50 35.36 5.15 27.80
N GLU A 51 35.49 6.29 27.13
CA GLU A 51 34.47 7.32 27.10
C GLU A 51 33.15 6.67 26.65
N PRO A 52 32.04 6.80 27.41
CA PRO A 52 30.80 6.18 27.02
C PRO A 52 30.41 6.69 25.63
N SER A 53 30.33 5.76 24.69
CA SER A 53 29.77 6.01 23.36
C SER A 53 28.32 6.47 23.56
N PHE A 54 28.09 7.77 23.44
CA PHE A 54 26.75 8.39 23.42
C PHE A 54 26.12 8.31 22.03
N THR A 55 26.37 7.24 21.27
CA THR A 55 25.46 6.90 20.18
C THR A 55 24.28 6.22 20.86
N PRO A 56 23.09 6.85 20.97
CA PRO A 56 21.92 6.12 21.41
C PRO A 56 21.75 4.99 20.40
N THR A 57 21.95 3.74 20.84
CA THR A 57 21.37 2.61 20.12
C THR A 57 19.89 2.93 20.06
N PRO A 58 19.30 3.17 18.87
CA PRO A 58 17.87 3.40 18.79
C PRO A 58 17.22 2.21 19.50
N ALA A 59 16.43 2.50 20.53
CA ALA A 59 15.71 1.45 21.24
C ALA A 59 14.81 0.79 20.17
N LEU A 60 15.13 -0.45 19.81
CA LEU A 60 14.32 -1.23 18.87
C LEU A 60 12.93 -1.30 19.48
N LEU A 61 11.96 -0.69 18.80
CA LEU A 61 10.57 -0.75 19.19
C LEU A 61 10.08 -2.18 18.95
N PRO A 62 9.55 -2.88 19.98
CA PRO A 62 9.24 -4.29 19.84
C PRO A 62 7.81 -4.55 19.35
N LEU A 63 7.66 -5.60 18.56
CA LEU A 63 6.39 -6.32 18.37
C LEU A 63 6.45 -7.65 19.14
N GLU A 64 5.33 -8.08 19.70
CA GLU A 64 5.16 -9.38 20.32
C GLU A 64 4.45 -10.34 19.36
N ILE A 65 4.97 -11.55 19.18
CA ILE A 65 4.22 -12.66 18.58
C ILE A 65 3.29 -13.22 19.67
N VAL A 66 1.99 -13.03 19.51
CA VAL A 66 0.98 -13.42 20.50
C VAL A 66 0.57 -14.87 20.33
N GLU A 67 0.32 -15.26 19.09
CA GLU A 67 -0.25 -16.55 18.71
C GLU A 67 0.10 -16.82 17.24
N TRP A 68 0.27 -18.08 16.85
CA TRP A 68 0.46 -18.44 15.46
C TRP A 68 -0.05 -19.86 15.18
N SER A 69 -0.33 -20.15 13.91
CA SER A 69 -0.86 -21.42 13.44
C SER A 69 -0.31 -21.77 12.06
N GLU A 70 -0.18 -23.07 11.80
CA GLU A 70 0.29 -23.60 10.51
C GLU A 70 -0.85 -24.30 9.78
N TRP A 71 -0.92 -24.08 8.48
CA TRP A 71 -1.90 -24.70 7.60
C TRP A 71 -1.20 -25.28 6.38
N PRO A 72 -1.37 -26.57 6.07
CA PRO A 72 -0.87 -27.11 4.83
C PRO A 72 -1.57 -26.40 3.67
N TYR A 73 -0.78 -25.94 2.70
CA TYR A 73 -1.26 -25.28 1.50
C TYR A 73 -0.91 -26.15 0.30
N THR A 74 -1.94 -26.63 -0.40
CA THR A 74 -1.79 -27.38 -1.64
C THR A 74 -2.11 -26.47 -2.80
N ASP A 75 -1.17 -26.32 -3.73
CA ASP A 75 -1.39 -25.48 -4.90
C ASP A 75 -2.53 -26.04 -5.76
N LEU A 76 -3.46 -25.16 -6.17
CA LEU A 76 -4.64 -25.55 -6.93
C LEU A 76 -4.31 -25.94 -8.38
N ALA A 77 -3.25 -25.39 -8.95
CA ALA A 77 -2.78 -25.69 -10.30
C ALA A 77 -1.85 -26.91 -10.32
N ASP A 78 -1.08 -27.14 -9.26
CA ASP A 78 -0.25 -28.33 -9.06
C ASP A 78 -0.39 -28.92 -7.64
N PRO A 79 -1.32 -29.89 -7.45
CA PRO A 79 -1.56 -30.51 -6.16
C PRO A 79 -0.38 -31.32 -5.58
N SER A 80 0.73 -31.46 -6.32
CA SER A 80 1.95 -32.07 -5.79
C SER A 80 2.80 -31.12 -4.94
N ILE A 81 2.55 -29.81 -5.04
CA ILE A 81 3.18 -28.78 -4.21
C ILE A 81 2.47 -28.73 -2.85
N THR A 82 3.23 -28.89 -1.77
CA THR A 82 2.71 -29.00 -0.39
C THR A 82 3.39 -28.03 0.57
N ASP A 83 3.30 -26.74 0.23
CA ASP A 83 3.80 -25.64 1.04
C ASP A 83 2.98 -25.47 2.33
N THR A 84 3.40 -24.54 3.19
CA THR A 84 2.73 -24.28 4.47
C THR A 84 2.43 -22.81 4.62
N HIS A 85 1.18 -22.46 4.89
CA HIS A 85 0.79 -21.12 5.32
C HIS A 85 0.95 -21.00 6.82
N VAL A 86 1.54 -19.88 7.25
CA VAL A 86 1.66 -19.53 8.65
C VAL A 86 0.90 -18.24 8.91
N GLU A 87 -0.07 -18.34 9.79
CA GLU A 87 -0.90 -17.24 10.26
C GLU A 87 -0.44 -16.85 11.65
N MET A 88 -0.23 -15.56 11.89
CA MET A 88 0.30 -15.03 13.13
C MET A 88 -0.49 -13.81 13.63
N LEU A 89 -0.70 -13.72 14.94
CA LEU A 89 -1.09 -12.49 15.61
C LEU A 89 0.13 -11.80 16.20
N ILE A 90 0.24 -10.51 15.92
CA ILE A 90 1.29 -9.63 16.43
C ILE A 90 0.68 -8.51 17.26
N ARG A 91 1.39 -8.08 18.30
CA ARG A 91 0.94 -6.97 19.17
C ARG A 91 1.96 -5.85 19.22
N ASN A 92 1.46 -4.62 19.06
CA ASN A 92 2.22 -3.42 19.39
C ASN A 92 2.25 -3.25 20.91
N LEU A 93 3.42 -3.47 21.53
CA LEU A 93 3.60 -3.30 22.98
C LEU A 93 3.76 -1.84 23.39
N ASN A 94 3.93 -0.94 22.44
CA ASN A 94 4.16 0.47 22.71
C ASN A 94 2.84 1.16 23.08
N ASN A 95 2.93 2.21 23.90
CA ASN A 95 1.80 3.05 24.28
C ASN A 95 1.55 4.20 23.29
N PHE A 96 2.17 4.14 22.11
CA PHE A 96 2.02 5.06 20.99
C PHE A 96 1.88 4.27 19.67
N PRO A 97 1.29 4.87 18.62
CA PRO A 97 1.24 4.24 17.32
C PRO A 97 2.65 4.05 16.74
N VAL A 98 2.85 2.94 16.05
CA VAL A 98 4.11 2.60 15.38
C VAL A 98 3.86 2.32 13.92
N ARG A 99 4.83 2.65 13.05
CA ARG A 99 4.84 2.27 11.64
C ARG A 99 5.84 1.14 11.42
N VAL A 100 5.46 0.10 10.68
CA VAL A 100 6.34 -1.00 10.28
C VAL A 100 7.09 -0.59 9.01
N ASN A 101 8.42 -0.63 9.02
CA ASN A 101 9.22 -0.46 7.82
C ASN A 101 9.22 -1.78 7.03
N ARG A 102 8.43 -1.84 5.94
CA ARG A 102 8.30 -3.05 5.11
C ARG A 102 9.52 -3.36 4.24
N ASP A 103 10.48 -2.45 4.08
CA ASP A 103 11.68 -2.72 3.28
C ASP A 103 12.67 -3.63 4.01
N GLU A 104 12.50 -3.79 5.33
CA GLU A 104 13.42 -4.52 6.22
C GLU A 104 12.70 -5.60 7.04
N VAL A 105 11.47 -6.00 6.66
CA VAL A 105 10.77 -7.08 7.35
C VAL A 105 11.30 -8.45 6.96
N GLU A 106 11.39 -9.34 7.93
CA GLU A 106 11.75 -10.74 7.70
C GLU A 106 11.10 -11.61 8.79
N LEU A 107 10.38 -12.65 8.38
CA LEU A 107 9.90 -13.69 9.28
C LEU A 107 10.82 -14.90 9.18
N ARG A 108 11.47 -15.24 10.28
CA ARG A 108 12.44 -16.34 10.36
C ARG A 108 11.84 -17.55 11.06
N PHE A 109 12.11 -18.71 10.50
CA PHE A 109 11.67 -20.01 11.00
C PHE A 109 12.88 -20.74 11.57
N ILE A 110 12.80 -21.09 12.84
CA ILE A 110 13.94 -21.56 13.63
C ILE A 110 13.72 -23.01 14.05
N ASN A 111 14.72 -23.86 13.81
CA ASN A 111 14.70 -25.27 14.20
C ASN A 111 15.05 -25.49 15.68
N PRO A 112 14.91 -26.73 16.21
CA PRO A 112 15.27 -27.03 17.59
C PRO A 112 16.75 -26.85 17.96
N ALA A 113 17.63 -26.72 16.96
CA ALA A 113 19.05 -26.40 17.17
C ALA A 113 19.32 -24.89 17.26
N GLY A 114 18.30 -24.05 17.04
CA GLY A 114 18.43 -22.58 17.02
C GLY A 114 18.90 -22.01 15.68
N GLU A 115 18.84 -22.80 14.61
CA GLU A 115 19.26 -22.37 13.27
C GLU A 115 18.06 -21.89 12.45
N ILE A 116 18.26 -20.84 11.65
CA ILE A 116 17.26 -20.34 10.70
C ILE A 116 17.21 -21.32 9.52
N VAL A 117 16.08 -22.03 9.37
CA VAL A 117 15.87 -23.01 8.30
C VAL A 117 15.10 -22.44 7.11
N TYR A 118 14.38 -21.35 7.34
CA TYR A 118 13.69 -20.59 6.31
C TYR A 118 13.54 -19.13 6.75
N ALA A 119 13.63 -18.21 5.80
CA ALA A 119 13.37 -16.81 6.02
C ALA A 119 12.41 -16.32 4.93
N ASN A 120 11.26 -15.80 5.34
CA ASN A 120 10.32 -15.16 4.44
C ASN A 120 10.57 -13.64 4.49
N PRO A 121 11.07 -13.02 3.41
CA PRO A 121 11.36 -11.58 3.37
C PRO A 121 10.12 -10.73 3.09
N ASN A 122 8.97 -11.33 2.78
CA ASN A 122 7.74 -10.63 2.40
C ASN A 122 6.50 -11.17 3.12
N PRO A 123 6.48 -11.23 4.47
CA PRO A 123 5.26 -11.55 5.18
C PRO A 123 4.19 -10.45 4.96
N VAL A 124 2.94 -10.87 4.80
CA VAL A 124 1.81 -9.98 4.55
C VAL A 124 1.25 -9.51 5.88
N PHE A 125 1.42 -8.22 6.19
CA PHE A 125 0.83 -7.60 7.37
C PHE A 125 -0.57 -7.06 7.07
N TYR A 126 -1.54 -7.45 7.89
CA TYR A 126 -2.91 -6.93 7.92
C TYR A 126 -3.05 -5.87 9.02
N ILE A 127 -2.32 -4.77 8.81
CA ILE A 127 -2.29 -3.57 9.66
C ILE A 127 -2.97 -2.39 8.94
N TRP A 128 -3.07 -1.24 9.58
CA TRP A 128 -3.79 -0.10 9.01
C TRP A 128 -3.09 0.51 7.79
N GLN A 129 -3.87 1.22 6.96
CA GLN A 129 -3.39 1.89 5.76
C GLN A 129 -2.30 2.91 6.10
N GLY A 130 -1.12 2.78 5.47
CA GLY A 130 0.08 3.54 5.87
C GLY A 130 1.00 2.77 6.83
N GLU A 131 0.75 1.47 6.99
CA GLU A 131 1.66 0.50 7.64
C GLU A 131 1.81 0.70 9.15
N TRP A 132 0.77 1.19 9.82
CA TRP A 132 0.85 1.47 11.26
C TRP A 132 -0.05 0.59 12.10
N MET A 133 0.32 0.48 13.38
CA MET A 133 -0.42 -0.19 14.44
C MET A 133 -0.65 0.80 15.58
N LEU A 134 -1.86 0.79 16.13
CA LEU A 134 -2.26 1.58 17.29
C LEU A 134 -1.64 1.05 18.60
N PRO A 135 -1.63 1.86 19.67
CA PRO A 135 -1.12 1.44 20.97
C PRO A 135 -1.84 0.19 21.50
N GLY A 136 -1.08 -0.83 21.91
CA GLY A 136 -1.63 -2.07 22.48
C GLY A 136 -2.42 -2.95 21.49
N GLU A 137 -2.49 -2.56 20.22
CA GLU A 137 -3.28 -3.25 19.21
C GLU A 137 -2.70 -4.63 18.89
N THR A 138 -3.60 -5.60 18.67
CA THR A 138 -3.26 -6.90 18.07
C THR A 138 -3.72 -6.94 16.62
N ALA A 139 -2.81 -7.21 15.70
CA ALA A 139 -3.05 -7.31 14.26
C ALA A 139 -2.58 -8.67 13.72
N ALA A 140 -2.94 -8.96 12.48
CA ALA A 140 -2.63 -10.24 11.85
C ALA A 140 -1.49 -10.11 10.83
N LEU A 141 -0.78 -11.20 10.63
CA LEU A 141 0.28 -11.38 9.65
C LEU A 141 0.16 -12.78 9.04
N SER A 142 0.27 -12.89 7.73
CA SER A 142 0.29 -14.17 7.00
C SER A 142 1.59 -14.33 6.21
N ALA A 143 2.12 -15.54 6.15
CA ALA A 143 3.31 -15.86 5.39
C ALA A 143 3.23 -17.25 4.76
N CYS A 144 3.66 -17.39 3.51
CA CYS A 144 3.90 -18.70 2.90
C CYS A 144 5.32 -19.19 3.21
N VAL A 145 5.43 -20.42 3.69
CA VAL A 145 6.66 -21.17 3.82
C VAL A 145 6.75 -22.08 2.59
N CYS A 146 7.31 -21.53 1.52
CA CYS A 146 7.20 -22.11 0.20
C CYS A 146 8.40 -22.99 -0.19
N PHE A 147 8.71 -24.02 0.61
CA PHE A 147 9.85 -24.92 0.34
C PHE A 147 9.73 -25.60 -1.03
N ASP A 148 8.58 -26.20 -1.33
CA ASP A 148 8.38 -26.98 -2.56
C ASP A 148 8.38 -26.05 -3.77
N THR A 149 7.67 -24.92 -3.69
CA THR A 149 7.64 -23.90 -4.76
C THR A 149 9.03 -23.35 -5.06
N GLN A 150 9.92 -23.26 -4.06
CA GLN A 150 11.29 -22.79 -4.23
C GLN A 150 12.28 -23.93 -4.56
N GLY A 151 11.82 -25.18 -4.67
CA GLY A 151 12.67 -26.35 -4.91
C GLY A 151 13.64 -26.65 -3.76
N LEU A 152 13.29 -26.21 -2.55
CA LEU A 152 14.05 -26.41 -1.33
C LEU A 152 13.59 -27.70 -0.63
N GLU A 153 14.52 -28.36 0.07
CA GLU A 153 14.15 -29.48 0.93
C GLU A 153 13.33 -28.97 2.13
N LYS A 154 12.18 -29.60 2.38
CA LYS A 154 11.34 -29.28 3.54
C LYS A 154 12.10 -29.54 4.83
N GLN A 155 12.26 -28.50 5.64
CA GLN A 155 12.90 -28.57 6.95
C GLN A 155 11.87 -28.39 8.06
N ALA A 156 12.13 -28.97 9.23
CA ALA A 156 11.31 -28.77 10.42
C ALA A 156 11.72 -27.49 11.17
N TRP A 157 10.74 -26.79 11.73
CA TRP A 157 10.93 -25.64 12.63
C TRP A 157 10.11 -25.83 13.92
N GLU A 158 10.42 -25.08 14.97
CA GLU A 158 9.69 -25.09 16.24
C GLU A 158 9.33 -23.69 16.77
N SER A 159 9.99 -22.64 16.28
CA SER A 159 9.74 -21.27 16.71
C SER A 159 9.92 -20.27 15.57
N LEU A 160 9.41 -19.06 15.80
CA LEU A 160 9.41 -17.95 14.86
C LEU A 160 10.12 -16.75 15.47
N GLU A 161 10.88 -16.02 14.66
CA GLU A 161 11.41 -14.70 14.98
C GLU A 161 10.92 -13.71 13.94
N LEU A 162 10.30 -12.62 14.38
CA LEU A 162 9.89 -11.53 13.51
C LEU A 162 10.90 -10.37 13.61
N VAL A 163 11.59 -10.11 12.52
CA VAL A 163 12.37 -8.88 12.32
C VAL A 163 11.44 -7.89 11.64
N ALA A 164 11.06 -6.84 12.36
CA ALA A 164 10.19 -5.78 11.84
C ALA A 164 10.63 -4.44 12.45
N PRO A 165 11.54 -3.70 11.80
CA PRO A 165 11.94 -2.39 12.27
C PRO A 165 10.73 -1.46 12.33
N LEU A 166 10.57 -0.74 13.45
CA LEU A 166 9.45 0.18 13.64
C LEU A 166 9.92 1.62 13.81
N GLU A 167 9.07 2.52 13.35
CA GLU A 167 9.18 3.96 13.53
C GLU A 167 8.02 4.46 14.41
N ILE A 168 8.22 5.58 15.11
CA ILE A 168 7.13 6.24 15.83
C ILE A 168 6.22 6.91 14.79
N ALA A 169 4.91 6.67 14.87
CA ALA A 169 3.94 7.30 14.00
C ALA A 169 3.12 8.35 14.77
N THR A 170 3.52 9.62 14.66
CA THR A 170 2.94 10.72 15.46
C THR A 170 1.80 11.48 14.79
N ASP A 171 1.69 11.42 13.45
CA ASP A 171 0.78 12.27 12.68
C ASP A 171 -0.37 11.47 12.04
N ILE A 172 -0.92 10.50 12.76
CA ILE A 172 -2.03 9.68 12.27
C ILE A 172 -3.36 10.28 12.75
N ALA A 173 -4.16 10.80 11.82
CA ALA A 173 -5.54 11.20 12.08
C ALA A 173 -6.45 9.97 11.95
N TYR A 174 -7.06 9.54 13.06
CA TYR A 174 -8.04 8.45 13.09
C TYR A 174 -9.10 8.69 14.17
N THR A 175 -10.20 7.96 14.08
CA THR A 175 -11.17 7.81 15.17
C THR A 175 -11.52 6.34 15.39
N LEU A 176 -11.83 5.99 16.64
CA LEU A 176 -12.40 4.69 17.01
C LEU A 176 -13.93 4.73 17.04
N ASP A 177 -14.54 5.89 16.76
CA ASP A 177 -15.98 6.10 16.74
C ASP A 177 -16.58 5.60 15.42
N VAL A 178 -16.41 4.31 15.17
CA VAL A 178 -17.04 3.56 14.09
C VAL A 178 -17.57 2.26 14.67
N GLU A 179 -18.83 1.96 14.42
CA GLU A 179 -19.43 0.69 14.80
C GLU A 179 -19.42 -0.26 13.61
N VAL A 180 -18.94 -1.49 13.82
CA VAL A 180 -18.99 -2.56 12.81
C VAL A 180 -19.70 -3.78 13.38
N THR A 181 -20.72 -4.24 12.67
CA THR A 181 -21.48 -5.44 13.01
C THR A 181 -21.33 -6.48 11.92
N LEU A 182 -20.99 -7.71 12.31
CA LEU A 182 -20.91 -8.86 11.42
C LEU A 182 -22.28 -9.56 11.40
N GLY A 183 -22.78 -9.81 10.20
CA GLY A 183 -24.07 -10.45 9.93
C GLY A 183 -23.93 -11.93 9.58
N GLU A 184 -24.81 -12.40 8.69
CA GLU A 184 -24.84 -13.81 8.28
C GLU A 184 -23.72 -14.14 7.29
N ILE A 185 -23.31 -15.41 7.29
CA ILE A 185 -22.45 -15.97 6.25
C ILE A 185 -23.34 -16.37 5.07
N VAL A 186 -23.00 -15.88 3.89
CA VAL A 186 -23.70 -16.13 2.65
C VAL A 186 -22.86 -17.05 1.77
N ASP A 187 -23.46 -18.14 1.28
CA ASP A 187 -22.88 -18.94 0.20
C ASP A 187 -23.06 -18.17 -1.12
N ILE A 188 -21.94 -17.78 -1.73
CA ILE A 188 -21.89 -16.91 -2.92
C ILE A 188 -22.56 -17.60 -4.12
N ALA A 189 -22.38 -18.92 -4.25
CA ALA A 189 -22.93 -19.69 -5.36
C ALA A 189 -24.45 -19.88 -5.18
N ALA A 190 -24.89 -20.21 -3.95
CA ALA A 190 -26.30 -20.35 -3.62
C ALA A 190 -27.06 -19.01 -3.73
N ALA A 191 -26.38 -17.90 -3.45
CA ALA A 191 -26.93 -16.55 -3.61
C ALA A 191 -26.89 -16.01 -5.05
N HIS A 192 -26.36 -16.78 -6.01
CA HIS A 192 -26.23 -16.39 -7.43
C HIS A 192 -25.45 -15.08 -7.65
N LEU A 193 -24.44 -14.82 -6.81
CA LEU A 193 -23.65 -13.57 -6.86
C LEU A 193 -22.47 -13.60 -7.84
N GLY A 194 -22.31 -14.70 -8.58
CA GLY A 194 -21.23 -14.85 -9.57
C GLY A 194 -19.88 -15.17 -8.93
N GLY A 195 -19.68 -16.43 -8.56
CA GLY A 195 -18.46 -16.90 -7.92
C GLY A 195 -18.71 -18.17 -7.10
N SER A 196 -17.72 -18.58 -6.31
CA SER A 196 -17.82 -19.66 -5.33
C SER A 196 -17.18 -19.24 -4.02
N GLY A 197 -17.52 -19.93 -2.93
CA GLY A 197 -17.03 -19.63 -1.58
C GLY A 197 -18.10 -18.96 -0.72
N PHE A 198 -17.65 -18.38 0.39
CA PHE A 198 -18.50 -17.77 1.39
C PHE A 198 -18.19 -16.28 1.52
N ALA A 199 -19.20 -15.48 1.79
CA ALA A 199 -19.05 -14.07 2.13
C ALA A 199 -19.67 -13.78 3.49
N LEU A 200 -19.10 -12.84 4.24
CA LEU A 200 -19.64 -12.37 5.50
C LEU A 200 -20.31 -11.01 5.28
N GLU A 201 -21.57 -10.90 5.67
CA GLU A 201 -22.24 -9.60 5.72
C GLU A 201 -21.57 -8.72 6.78
N THR A 202 -21.25 -7.49 6.39
CA THR A 202 -20.61 -6.51 7.26
C THR A 202 -21.38 -5.21 7.14
N THR A 203 -21.80 -4.66 8.27
CA THR A 203 -22.40 -3.33 8.34
C THR A 203 -21.50 -2.43 9.14
N PHE A 204 -21.18 -1.26 8.59
CA PHE A 204 -20.44 -0.21 9.27
C PHE A 204 -21.34 1.00 9.48
N THR A 205 -21.18 1.68 10.61
CA THR A 205 -21.86 2.94 10.94
C THR A 205 -20.84 3.95 11.42
N ASN A 206 -20.81 5.13 10.80
CA ASN A 206 -20.04 6.26 11.31
C ASN A 206 -20.75 6.84 12.55
N THR A 207 -20.26 6.50 13.73
CA THR A 207 -20.82 6.99 15.01
C THR A 207 -20.11 8.25 15.51
N SER A 208 -19.07 8.70 14.79
CA SER A 208 -18.32 9.90 15.11
C SER A 208 -19.12 11.18 14.81
N GLY A 209 -18.65 12.30 15.37
CA GLY A 209 -19.20 13.63 15.07
C GLY A 209 -18.68 14.27 13.77
N GLN A 210 -17.87 13.57 12.98
CA GLN A 210 -17.20 14.11 11.79
C GLN A 210 -17.42 13.23 10.56
N ALA A 211 -17.27 13.82 9.37
CA ALA A 211 -17.27 13.06 8.14
C ALA A 211 -15.99 12.22 8.03
N LEU A 212 -16.08 11.01 7.49
CA LEU A 212 -14.95 10.10 7.28
C LEU A 212 -14.68 9.96 5.78
N GLU A 213 -13.41 9.94 5.40
CA GLU A 213 -12.99 9.58 4.04
C GLU A 213 -13.21 8.09 3.81
N SER A 214 -12.80 7.29 4.79
CA SER A 214 -12.82 5.85 4.66
C SER A 214 -12.86 5.15 6.03
N VAL A 215 -13.19 3.87 6.01
CA VAL A 215 -13.24 2.98 7.19
C VAL A 215 -12.41 1.73 6.92
N PRO A 216 -11.10 1.77 7.23
CA PRO A 216 -10.27 0.59 7.27
C PRO A 216 -10.78 -0.40 8.32
N HIS A 217 -10.84 -1.67 7.94
CA HIS A 217 -11.32 -2.73 8.82
C HIS A 217 -10.66 -4.08 8.49
N ARG A 218 -10.63 -4.95 9.48
CA ARG A 218 -10.17 -6.33 9.33
C ARG A 218 -10.99 -7.25 10.20
N VAL A 219 -11.20 -8.47 9.70
CA VAL A 219 -11.91 -9.52 10.42
C VAL A 219 -10.99 -10.72 10.54
N ILE A 220 -10.68 -11.09 11.77
CA ILE A 220 -9.92 -12.31 12.06
C ILE A 220 -10.87 -13.45 12.38
N ALA A 221 -10.48 -14.66 12.02
CA ALA A 221 -11.22 -15.88 12.33
C ALA A 221 -10.54 -16.64 13.47
N ARG A 222 -11.36 -17.26 14.31
CA ARG A 222 -10.95 -18.19 15.37
C ARG A 222 -11.71 -19.50 15.26
N ASP A 223 -11.07 -20.60 15.66
CA ASP A 223 -11.74 -21.89 15.77
C ASP A 223 -12.63 -21.98 17.02
N ALA A 224 -13.34 -23.10 17.19
CA ALA A 224 -14.25 -23.34 18.31
C ALA A 224 -13.57 -23.29 19.70
N ASN A 225 -12.23 -23.40 19.77
CA ASN A 225 -11.48 -23.27 21.01
C ASN A 225 -10.96 -21.84 21.24
N GLY A 226 -11.29 -20.90 20.34
CA GLY A 226 -10.82 -19.52 20.38
C GLY A 226 -9.41 -19.33 19.83
N ARG A 227 -8.81 -20.35 19.20
CA ARG A 227 -7.48 -20.23 18.60
C ARG A 227 -7.56 -19.42 17.31
N TYR A 228 -6.64 -18.48 17.10
CA TYR A 228 -6.54 -17.75 15.84
C TYR A 228 -6.22 -18.72 14.69
N VAL A 229 -6.94 -18.56 13.58
CA VAL A 229 -6.75 -19.42 12.40
C VAL A 229 -6.38 -18.67 11.14
N GLY A 230 -6.68 -17.37 11.04
CA GLY A 230 -6.36 -16.56 9.86
C GLY A 230 -7.18 -15.29 9.74
N VAL A 231 -6.95 -14.52 8.68
CA VAL A 231 -7.71 -13.30 8.37
C VAL A 231 -8.84 -13.61 7.40
N ALA A 232 -10.08 -13.53 7.88
CA ALA A 232 -11.24 -13.77 7.03
C ALA A 232 -11.30 -12.79 5.86
N PHE A 233 -11.07 -11.50 6.13
CA PHE A 233 -10.82 -10.46 5.13
C PHE A 233 -10.27 -9.21 5.80
N ALA A 234 -9.60 -8.36 5.02
CA ALA A 234 -9.26 -7.01 5.40
C ALA A 234 -9.57 -6.07 4.24
N GLY A 235 -9.99 -4.85 4.55
CA GLY A 235 -10.42 -3.92 3.51
C GLY A 235 -10.53 -2.50 4.01
N ASN A 236 -10.93 -1.63 3.08
CA ASN A 236 -11.22 -0.25 3.36
C ASN A 236 -12.56 0.14 2.72
N ALA A 237 -13.54 0.54 3.54
CA ALA A 237 -14.83 0.98 3.06
C ALA A 237 -14.80 2.48 2.72
N VAL A 238 -15.27 2.84 1.54
CA VAL A 238 -15.38 4.22 1.06
C VAL A 238 -16.81 4.49 0.61
N ALA A 239 -17.25 5.75 0.64
CA ALA A 239 -18.59 6.11 0.15
C ALA A 239 -18.71 5.98 -1.37
N SER A 240 -17.61 6.19 -2.09
CA SER A 240 -17.51 6.05 -3.54
C SER A 240 -16.06 5.76 -3.94
N PHE A 241 -15.88 4.95 -4.98
CA PHE A 241 -14.57 4.67 -5.59
C PHE A 241 -14.24 5.64 -6.74
N THR A 242 -15.24 6.37 -7.23
CA THR A 242 -15.11 7.23 -8.42
C THR A 242 -15.26 8.71 -8.08
N GLU A 243 -15.87 9.02 -6.95
CA GLU A 243 -16.13 10.38 -6.51
C GLU A 243 -15.53 10.58 -5.12
N ASN A 244 -14.95 11.75 -4.89
CA ASN A 244 -14.45 12.09 -3.57
C ASN A 244 -15.61 12.54 -2.67
N ILE A 245 -16.30 11.56 -2.07
CA ILE A 245 -17.45 11.75 -1.20
C ILE A 245 -17.11 11.18 0.18
N ALA A 246 -17.45 11.94 1.22
CA ALA A 246 -17.24 11.54 2.61
C ALA A 246 -18.47 10.80 3.19
N ILE A 247 -18.19 9.81 4.03
CA ILE A 247 -19.16 9.09 4.88
C ILE A 247 -19.59 10.04 6.01
N GLN A 248 -20.84 10.48 6.04
CA GLN A 248 -21.32 11.48 6.99
C GLN A 248 -21.58 10.87 8.39
N PRO A 249 -21.61 11.69 9.46
CA PRO A 249 -22.07 11.25 10.77
C PRO A 249 -23.44 10.58 10.71
N GLY A 250 -23.54 9.37 11.24
CA GLY A 250 -24.76 8.55 11.23
C GLY A 250 -25.03 7.79 9.93
N ASP A 251 -24.17 7.91 8.91
CA ASP A 251 -24.28 7.07 7.74
C ASP A 251 -23.97 5.60 8.11
N THR A 252 -24.75 4.71 7.53
CA THR A 252 -24.58 3.25 7.63
C THR A 252 -24.45 2.67 6.23
N ALA A 253 -23.52 1.74 6.04
CA ALA A 253 -23.50 0.93 4.83
C ALA A 253 -23.24 -0.55 5.14
N THR A 254 -23.86 -1.39 4.32
CA THR A 254 -23.84 -2.85 4.45
C THR A 254 -23.33 -3.43 3.14
N GLY A 255 -22.44 -4.41 3.24
CA GLY A 255 -21.87 -5.12 2.11
C GLY A 255 -21.55 -6.57 2.45
N LEU A 256 -21.25 -7.35 1.41
CA LEU A 256 -20.77 -8.72 1.53
C LEU A 256 -19.26 -8.73 1.25
N ASN A 257 -18.47 -9.23 2.19
CA ASN A 257 -17.03 -9.39 2.03
C ASN A 257 -16.70 -10.87 1.86
N VAL A 258 -15.99 -11.22 0.79
CA VAL A 258 -15.58 -12.61 0.53
C VAL A 258 -14.62 -13.06 1.62
N ILE A 259 -14.83 -14.27 2.15
CA ILE A 259 -13.94 -14.89 3.13
C ILE A 259 -12.77 -15.53 2.37
N GLU A 260 -11.56 -15.07 2.65
CA GLU A 260 -10.34 -15.42 1.91
C GLU A 260 -9.55 -16.59 2.53
N ILE A 261 -9.92 -17.06 3.72
CA ILE A 261 -9.31 -18.22 4.41
C ILE A 261 -9.79 -19.57 3.87
N ASN A 262 -9.68 -19.77 2.57
CA ASN A 262 -10.15 -20.97 1.88
C ASN A 262 -9.21 -22.19 1.99
N TYR A 263 -7.99 -22.00 2.51
CA TYR A 263 -6.98 -23.05 2.74
C TYR A 263 -7.12 -23.76 4.09
N ILE A 264 -8.00 -23.27 4.96
CA ILE A 264 -8.24 -23.86 6.28
C ILE A 264 -9.24 -25.01 6.13
N ASP A 265 -8.96 -26.14 6.80
CA ASP A 265 -9.80 -27.33 6.71
C ASP A 265 -11.27 -27.03 7.03
N SER A 266 -12.13 -27.24 6.02
CA SER A 266 -13.59 -27.15 6.11
C SER A 266 -14.23 -28.02 7.20
N SER A 267 -13.48 -28.98 7.76
CA SER A 267 -13.92 -29.80 8.90
C SER A 267 -13.90 -29.05 10.25
N LEU A 268 -13.30 -27.85 10.31
CA LEU A 268 -13.46 -26.91 11.43
C LEU A 268 -14.89 -26.36 11.43
N THR A 269 -15.80 -27.11 12.02
CA THR A 269 -17.27 -26.97 11.86
C THR A 269 -17.87 -25.72 12.48
N THR A 270 -17.11 -24.81 13.09
CA THR A 270 -17.59 -23.47 13.48
C THR A 270 -16.41 -22.52 13.66
N LEU A 271 -16.35 -21.48 12.83
CA LEU A 271 -15.46 -20.33 13.02
C LEU A 271 -16.23 -19.20 13.72
N THR A 272 -15.54 -18.49 14.61
CA THR A 272 -16.00 -17.21 15.16
C THR A 272 -15.16 -16.07 14.59
N TYR A 273 -15.75 -14.90 14.45
CA TYR A 273 -15.12 -13.76 13.79
C TYR A 273 -15.02 -12.56 14.73
N GLU A 274 -13.86 -11.90 14.74
CA GLU A 274 -13.62 -10.68 15.51
C GLU A 274 -13.23 -9.56 14.54
N VAL A 275 -13.89 -8.42 14.66
CA VAL A 275 -13.66 -7.25 13.79
C VAL A 275 -12.94 -6.14 14.53
N ALA A 276 -11.97 -5.53 13.85
CA ALA A 276 -11.38 -4.26 14.23
C ALA A 276 -11.59 -3.27 13.09
N ALA A 277 -11.95 -2.03 13.42
CA ALA A 277 -12.12 -0.96 12.45
C ALA A 277 -11.75 0.40 13.04
N ILE A 278 -11.40 1.32 12.15
CA ILE A 278 -11.08 2.72 12.45
C ILE A 278 -11.75 3.60 11.40
N GLY A 279 -12.04 4.85 11.76
CA GLY A 279 -12.44 5.88 10.80
C GLY A 279 -11.27 6.78 10.44
N ILE A 280 -11.03 7.00 9.15
CA ILE A 280 -10.10 8.03 8.67
C ILE A 280 -10.90 9.31 8.44
N PRO A 281 -10.64 10.39 9.20
CA PRO A 281 -11.39 11.64 9.06
C PRO A 281 -11.26 12.20 7.66
N TYR A 282 -12.38 12.65 7.09
CA TYR A 282 -12.37 13.33 5.82
C TYR A 282 -11.66 14.67 5.95
N GLN A 283 -10.48 14.76 5.34
CA GLN A 283 -9.84 16.05 5.14
C GLN A 283 -10.38 16.58 3.83
N ALA A 284 -11.31 17.55 3.92
CA ALA A 284 -11.62 18.37 2.77
C ALA A 284 -10.29 18.90 2.26
N ALA A 285 -9.93 18.58 1.01
CA ALA A 285 -8.76 19.15 0.37
C ALA A 285 -8.83 20.65 0.68
N ALA A 286 -7.83 21.15 1.44
CA ALA A 286 -7.70 22.58 1.61
C ALA A 286 -7.79 23.11 0.20
N ALA A 287 -8.80 23.95 -0.11
CA ALA A 287 -8.97 24.50 -1.43
C ALA A 287 -7.59 24.95 -1.85
N THR A 288 -6.98 24.22 -2.80
CA THR A 288 -5.61 24.45 -3.20
C THR A 288 -5.63 25.91 -3.55
N ALA A 289 -4.87 26.73 -2.81
CA ALA A 289 -4.82 28.15 -3.06
C ALA A 289 -4.66 28.27 -4.56
N GLU A 290 -5.64 28.89 -5.23
CA GLU A 290 -5.75 28.95 -6.68
C GLU A 290 -4.35 29.22 -7.21
N ALA A 291 -3.75 28.23 -7.89
CA ALA A 291 -2.33 28.28 -8.21
C ALA A 291 -2.10 29.63 -8.91
N ALA A 292 -1.23 30.46 -8.32
CA ALA A 292 -1.05 31.82 -8.80
C ALA A 292 -0.69 31.73 -10.30
N LEU A 293 -1.53 32.32 -11.14
CA LEU A 293 -1.33 32.24 -12.58
C LEU A 293 0.04 32.87 -12.91
N PRO A 294 0.82 32.25 -13.82
CA PRO A 294 2.02 32.86 -14.38
C PRO A 294 1.74 34.30 -14.79
N SER A 295 2.49 35.24 -14.22
CA SER A 295 2.28 36.68 -14.44
C SER A 295 3.41 37.36 -15.21
N GLY A 296 4.49 36.62 -15.46
CA GLY A 296 5.61 37.08 -16.28
C GLY A 296 5.26 37.22 -17.76
N THR A 297 6.10 37.94 -18.50
CA THR A 297 5.99 38.00 -19.97
C THR A 297 6.37 36.65 -20.56
N PRO A 298 5.52 36.03 -21.40
CA PRO A 298 5.86 34.77 -22.03
C PRO A 298 7.13 34.86 -22.87
N LEU A 299 8.02 33.87 -22.71
CA LEU A 299 9.13 33.63 -23.60
C LEU A 299 8.62 33.16 -24.97
N ALA A 300 9.46 33.32 -26.00
CA ALA A 300 9.19 32.74 -27.32
C ALA A 300 9.65 31.28 -27.43
N ASP A 301 10.65 30.90 -26.63
CA ASP A 301 11.28 29.59 -26.59
C ASP A 301 11.77 29.32 -25.17
N TRP A 302 11.69 28.06 -24.74
CA TRP A 302 12.30 27.56 -23.52
C TRP A 302 13.14 26.33 -23.82
N ASN A 303 14.47 26.47 -23.69
CA ASN A 303 15.43 25.38 -23.89
C ASN A 303 15.26 24.64 -25.24
N GLY A 304 14.94 25.39 -26.31
CA GLY A 304 14.75 24.83 -27.64
C GLY A 304 13.35 24.27 -27.91
N ILE A 305 12.43 24.38 -26.95
CA ILE A 305 11.00 24.09 -27.14
C ILE A 305 10.23 25.40 -27.30
N PRO A 306 9.53 25.62 -28.43
CA PRO A 306 8.81 26.87 -28.66
C PRO A 306 7.63 27.00 -27.71
N ILE A 307 7.40 28.22 -27.21
CA ILE A 307 6.21 28.53 -26.43
C ILE A 307 5.08 28.89 -27.39
N MET A 308 3.92 28.25 -27.20
CA MET A 308 2.77 28.45 -28.08
C MET A 308 2.41 29.94 -28.22
N PRO A 309 2.33 30.47 -29.47
CA PRO A 309 1.91 31.84 -29.70
C PRO A 309 0.54 32.13 -29.10
N GLY A 310 0.40 33.30 -28.46
CA GLY A 310 -0.83 33.68 -27.77
C GLY A 310 -0.85 33.33 -26.28
N ALA A 311 0.26 32.84 -25.73
CA ALA A 311 0.46 32.78 -24.28
C ALA A 311 0.21 34.17 -23.64
N ILE A 312 -0.49 34.18 -22.50
CA ILE A 312 -0.97 35.37 -21.80
C ILE A 312 0.00 35.79 -20.69
N GLY A 313 0.54 34.81 -19.97
CA GLY A 313 1.53 34.97 -18.93
C GLY A 313 2.38 33.71 -18.86
N GLY A 314 3.66 33.86 -18.51
CA GLY A 314 4.59 32.74 -18.46
C GLY A 314 5.79 33.00 -17.55
N GLU A 315 6.30 31.93 -16.96
CA GLU A 315 7.42 31.97 -16.03
C GLU A 315 8.14 30.62 -15.95
N ALA A 316 9.42 30.65 -15.58
CA ALA A 316 10.20 29.45 -15.30
C ALA A 316 10.06 29.09 -13.81
N VAL A 317 9.78 27.82 -13.51
CA VAL A 317 9.64 27.28 -12.16
C VAL A 317 10.38 25.95 -12.09
N GLU A 318 11.38 25.85 -11.21
CA GLU A 318 12.05 24.60 -10.82
C GLU A 318 12.22 23.54 -11.93
N GLY A 319 12.94 23.89 -13.02
CA GLY A 319 13.22 22.95 -14.12
C GLY A 319 12.11 22.82 -15.17
N ALA A 320 11.01 23.54 -15.00
CA ALA A 320 9.92 23.64 -15.95
C ALA A 320 9.71 25.10 -16.41
N TYR A 321 8.99 25.24 -17.52
CA TYR A 321 8.43 26.52 -17.93
C TYR A 321 6.92 26.40 -18.04
N GLN A 322 6.21 27.25 -17.31
CA GLN A 322 4.75 27.25 -17.26
C GLN A 322 4.18 28.54 -17.84
N PHE A 323 3.06 28.42 -18.55
CA PHE A 323 2.36 29.56 -19.11
C PHE A 323 0.85 29.30 -19.21
N THR A 324 0.07 30.37 -19.35
CA THR A 324 -1.39 30.30 -19.54
C THR A 324 -1.78 30.72 -20.94
N ILE A 325 -2.78 30.06 -21.53
CA ILE A 325 -3.27 30.37 -22.87
C ILE A 325 -4.79 30.13 -22.99
N ALA A 326 -5.47 30.94 -23.80
CA ALA A 326 -6.92 30.85 -24.05
C ALA A 326 -7.21 30.09 -25.35
N VAL A 327 -6.72 28.86 -25.47
CA VAL A 327 -6.84 27.99 -26.66
C VAL A 327 -7.34 26.63 -26.21
N SER A 328 -8.09 25.89 -27.04
CA SER A 328 -8.65 24.60 -26.62
C SER A 328 -7.56 23.53 -26.44
N LEU A 329 -7.84 22.55 -25.58
CA LEU A 329 -6.90 21.48 -25.26
C LEU A 329 -6.47 20.66 -26.50
N PRO A 330 -7.36 20.28 -27.44
CA PRO A 330 -6.96 19.62 -28.69
C PRO A 330 -6.05 20.49 -29.57
N GLU A 331 -6.25 21.81 -29.60
CA GLU A 331 -5.41 22.72 -30.38
C GLU A 331 -4.01 22.88 -29.76
N ILE A 332 -3.92 22.91 -28.42
CA ILE A 332 -2.62 22.95 -27.73
C ILE A 332 -1.85 21.65 -27.98
N ALA A 333 -2.51 20.50 -27.87
CA ALA A 333 -1.90 19.20 -28.14
C ALA A 333 -1.41 19.10 -29.59
N ALA A 334 -2.25 19.46 -30.57
CA ALA A 334 -1.88 19.44 -31.98
C ALA A 334 -0.72 20.38 -32.31
N TYR A 335 -0.63 21.54 -31.65
CA TYR A 335 0.49 22.46 -31.81
C TYR A 335 1.80 21.83 -31.34
N TYR A 336 1.84 21.30 -30.11
CA TYR A 336 3.07 20.73 -29.56
C TYR A 336 3.49 19.44 -30.26
N GLU A 337 2.53 18.59 -30.66
CA GLU A 337 2.83 17.40 -31.46
C GLU A 337 3.52 17.77 -32.78
N ALA A 338 3.02 18.80 -33.48
CA ALA A 338 3.60 19.26 -34.73
C ALA A 338 4.99 19.90 -34.55
N GLU A 339 5.15 20.82 -33.59
CA GLU A 339 6.41 21.52 -33.35
C GLU A 339 7.51 20.57 -32.86
N LEU A 340 7.21 19.70 -31.90
CA LEU A 340 8.17 18.72 -31.38
C LEU A 340 8.57 17.72 -32.48
N SER A 341 7.63 17.26 -33.29
CA SER A 341 7.93 16.40 -34.45
C SER A 341 8.83 17.11 -35.47
N ASN A 342 8.58 18.40 -35.75
CA ASN A 342 9.42 19.21 -36.66
C ASN A 342 10.84 19.40 -36.14
N LEU A 343 11.01 19.47 -34.82
CA LEU A 343 12.31 19.51 -34.14
C LEU A 343 13.00 18.13 -34.10
N GLY A 344 12.32 17.08 -34.57
CA GLY A 344 12.84 15.72 -34.67
C GLY A 344 12.75 14.93 -33.37
N PHE A 345 11.84 15.30 -32.46
CA PHE A 345 11.48 14.47 -31.32
C PHE A 345 10.51 13.37 -31.75
N GLU A 346 10.62 12.21 -31.10
CA GLU A 346 9.54 11.23 -31.08
C GLU A 346 8.52 11.67 -30.03
N VAL A 347 7.24 11.74 -30.38
CA VAL A 347 6.17 12.28 -29.53
C VAL A 347 5.10 11.23 -29.31
N GLU A 348 4.69 11.06 -28.06
CA GLU A 348 3.52 10.27 -27.66
C GLU A 348 2.50 11.20 -26.99
N THR A 349 1.35 11.37 -27.62
CA THR A 349 0.26 12.24 -27.17
C THR A 349 -0.83 11.42 -26.49
N SER A 350 -1.20 11.82 -25.26
CA SER A 350 -2.35 11.31 -24.53
C SER A 350 -3.31 12.47 -24.21
N VAL A 351 -4.57 12.33 -24.61
CA VAL A 351 -5.63 13.31 -24.34
C VAL A 351 -6.77 12.60 -23.63
N ASP A 352 -7.08 13.03 -22.40
CA ASP A 352 -8.23 12.57 -21.65
C ASP A 352 -9.22 13.72 -21.47
N GLU A 353 -10.25 13.72 -22.30
CA GLU A 353 -11.33 14.73 -22.28
C GLU A 353 -12.22 14.61 -21.03
N THR A 354 -12.19 13.49 -20.32
CA THR A 354 -13.03 13.23 -19.13
C THR A 354 -12.48 13.93 -17.89
N VAL A 355 -11.16 13.90 -17.72
CA VAL A 355 -10.44 14.68 -16.69
C VAL A 355 -9.96 16.04 -17.22
N GLY A 356 -10.13 16.30 -18.52
CA GLY A 356 -9.82 17.59 -19.16
C GLY A 356 -8.32 17.86 -19.25
N GLN A 357 -7.49 16.82 -19.35
CA GLN A 357 -6.02 16.92 -19.34
C GLN A 357 -5.43 16.40 -20.66
N ALA A 358 -4.34 17.03 -21.12
CA ALA A 358 -3.48 16.47 -22.16
C ALA A 358 -2.04 16.35 -21.66
N VAL A 359 -1.39 15.26 -22.03
CA VAL A 359 0.01 14.99 -21.74
C VAL A 359 0.70 14.58 -23.04
N LEU A 360 1.78 15.25 -23.39
CA LEU A 360 2.64 14.89 -24.51
C LEU A 360 4.01 14.54 -23.98
N ASN A 361 4.41 13.29 -24.11
CA ASN A 361 5.76 12.85 -23.81
C ASN A 361 6.61 12.96 -25.08
N PHE A 362 7.83 13.44 -24.97
CA PHE A 362 8.74 13.55 -26.11
C PHE A 362 10.16 13.13 -25.79
N GLN A 363 10.86 12.57 -26.77
CA GLN A 363 12.24 12.11 -26.61
C GLN A 363 13.10 12.29 -27.86
N LYS A 364 14.39 12.58 -27.67
CA LYS A 364 15.40 12.68 -28.74
C LYS A 364 16.82 12.57 -28.18
N GLU A 365 17.63 11.65 -28.71
CA GLU A 365 19.08 11.55 -28.42
C GLU A 365 19.45 11.60 -26.92
N GLY A 366 18.63 10.97 -26.06
CA GLY A 366 18.85 10.92 -24.60
C GLY A 366 18.14 12.02 -23.80
N MET A 367 17.62 13.06 -24.47
CA MET A 367 16.73 14.05 -23.86
C MET A 367 15.31 13.51 -23.80
N THR A 368 14.67 13.63 -22.64
CA THR A 368 13.23 13.31 -22.47
C THR A 368 12.52 14.53 -21.92
N GLY A 369 11.24 14.68 -22.22
CA GLY A 369 10.45 15.78 -21.71
C GLY A 369 8.97 15.53 -21.81
N MET A 370 8.21 16.42 -21.19
CA MET A 370 6.77 16.33 -21.12
C MET A 370 6.13 17.71 -21.24
N VAL A 371 5.06 17.80 -22.01
CA VAL A 371 4.13 18.93 -22.00
C VAL A 371 2.85 18.50 -21.30
N VAL A 372 2.49 19.18 -20.22
CA VAL A 372 1.24 18.93 -19.48
C VAL A 372 0.31 20.11 -19.68
N VAL A 373 -0.94 19.83 -20.04
CA VAL A 373 -2.00 20.82 -20.22
C VAL A 373 -3.11 20.55 -19.23
N VAL A 374 -3.44 21.56 -18.42
CA VAL A 374 -4.50 21.50 -17.41
C VAL A 374 -5.50 22.65 -17.58
N PRO A 375 -6.81 22.42 -17.40
CA PRO A 375 -7.81 23.46 -17.52
C PRO A 375 -7.85 24.28 -16.22
N LEU A 376 -7.82 25.61 -16.35
CA LEU A 376 -7.84 26.54 -15.22
C LEU A 376 -9.22 27.18 -15.00
N GLY A 377 -10.19 26.84 -15.84
CA GLY A 377 -11.52 27.46 -15.85
C GLY A 377 -11.57 28.75 -16.69
N GLY A 378 -12.78 29.24 -16.98
CA GLY A 378 -12.97 30.49 -17.75
C GLY A 378 -12.49 30.44 -19.21
N GLY A 379 -12.23 29.25 -19.76
CA GLY A 379 -11.65 29.07 -21.10
C GLY A 379 -10.12 29.20 -21.16
N LEU A 380 -9.45 29.23 -20.01
CA LEU A 380 -8.00 29.26 -19.90
C LEU A 380 -7.45 27.85 -19.62
N ASN A 381 -6.30 27.57 -20.23
CA ASN A 381 -5.50 26.38 -19.97
C ASN A 381 -4.12 26.81 -19.45
N GLY A 382 -3.63 26.08 -18.45
CA GLY A 382 -2.25 26.12 -18.00
C GLY A 382 -1.44 25.06 -18.75
N VAL A 383 -0.27 25.43 -19.22
CA VAL A 383 0.64 24.54 -19.94
C VAL A 383 1.99 24.57 -19.23
N ALA A 384 2.51 23.40 -18.89
CA ALA A 384 3.83 23.23 -18.30
C ALA A 384 4.71 22.38 -19.23
N ILE A 385 5.90 22.89 -19.55
CA ILE A 385 6.93 22.19 -20.32
C ILE A 385 8.05 21.81 -19.38
N ILE A 386 8.31 20.51 -19.27
CA ILE A 386 9.32 19.92 -18.39
C ILE A 386 10.34 19.21 -19.29
N ILE A 387 11.62 19.49 -19.08
CA ILE A 387 12.71 18.82 -19.82
C ILE A 387 13.61 18.14 -18.79
N ASN A 388 13.74 16.84 -18.92
CA ASN A 388 14.68 16.03 -18.16
C ASN A 388 15.95 15.85 -19.03
N PRO A 389 17.09 16.41 -18.60
CA PRO A 389 18.32 16.42 -19.38
C PRO A 389 18.96 15.04 -19.56
#